data_AF-A0A6M5YZX0-F1
#
_entry.id   AF-A0A6M5YZX0-F1
#
_cell.length_a   1.000
_cell.length_b   1.000
_cell.length_c   1.000
_cell.angle_alpha   90.00
_cell.angle_beta   90.00
_cell.angle_gamma   90.00
#
_symmetry.space_group_name_H-M   'P 1'
#
loop_
_entity.id
_entity.type
_entity.pdbx_description
1 polymer ?
#
loop_
_entity_poly.entity_id
_entity_poly.type
_entity_poly.pdbx_seq_one_letter_code
_entity_poly.pdbx_strand_id
1 'polypeptide(L)'
;MVSRESLTELFFRTFPDEFWKDALTDLLTCYKEADRFIRSRDLALDKQFADWLHPYPRRGLIQSRLLKVVGRYSRRGINAKVESAKRGGGPYVIFEAGRFRLTESMINRVEELPRIACFRKQESAYNRSLFDEDDAADEGKTYYGVLAHLPHHKKDEPAAVRVKFPNDDYKGAFHVIDLKAKYKSVFEEKLVPEEKIQDPKIKLRKPKNEPKNPDGETT
;
A
#
# COMPACT_ATOMS: atom_id res chain seq x y z
N MET A 1 11.66 25.02 -27.42
CA MET A 1 11.53 23.56 -27.54
C MET A 1 11.78 22.96 -26.17
N VAL A 2 10.73 22.64 -25.41
CA VAL A 2 10.84 21.99 -24.10
C VAL A 2 10.92 20.48 -24.34
N SER A 3 11.87 19.79 -23.71
CA SER A 3 12.07 18.35 -23.91
C SER A 3 10.82 17.57 -23.51
N ARG A 4 10.34 16.69 -24.40
CA ARG A 4 9.37 15.63 -24.09
C ARG A 4 10.02 14.64 -23.12
N GLU A 5 10.07 15.01 -21.86
CA GLU A 5 10.41 14.07 -20.80
C GLU A 5 9.35 12.97 -20.80
N SER A 6 9.78 11.71 -20.83
CA SER A 6 8.85 10.60 -20.78
C SER A 6 8.11 10.60 -19.44
N LEU A 7 6.84 10.18 -19.41
CA LEU A 7 6.05 10.09 -18.17
C LEU A 7 6.80 9.30 -17.08
N THR A 8 7.59 8.30 -17.46
CA THR A 8 8.47 7.52 -16.58
C THR A 8 9.56 8.36 -15.93
N GLU A 9 10.26 9.22 -16.69
CA GLU A 9 11.29 10.11 -16.14
C GLU A 9 10.67 11.13 -15.19
N LEU A 10 9.56 11.76 -15.60
CA LEU A 10 8.82 12.69 -14.75
C LEU A 10 8.35 12.02 -13.45
N PHE A 11 7.90 10.77 -13.54
CA PHE A 11 7.47 9.96 -12.40
C PHE A 11 8.62 9.72 -11.41
N PHE A 12 9.78 9.25 -11.87
CA PHE A 12 10.92 8.98 -10.99
C PHE A 12 11.64 10.23 -10.50
N ARG A 13 11.53 11.36 -11.22
CA ARG A 13 11.98 12.65 -10.69
C ARG A 13 11.10 13.11 -9.52
N THR A 14 9.80 12.83 -9.60
CA THR A 14 8.82 13.24 -8.58
C THR A 14 8.83 12.30 -7.37
N PHE A 15 8.92 10.99 -7.60
CA PHE A 15 9.08 9.98 -6.57
C PHE A 15 10.51 9.42 -6.61
N PRO A 16 11.37 9.84 -5.68
CA PRO A 16 12.78 9.50 -5.70
C PRO A 16 13.00 8.01 -5.44
N ASP A 17 14.14 7.49 -5.89
CA ASP A 17 14.47 6.06 -5.78
C ASP A 17 14.44 5.55 -4.32
N GLU A 18 14.84 6.38 -3.34
CA GLU A 18 14.80 5.99 -1.93
C GLU A 18 13.37 5.74 -1.44
N PHE A 19 12.41 6.58 -1.88
CA PHE A 19 10.99 6.41 -1.55
C PHE A 19 10.47 5.05 -2.04
N TRP A 20 10.80 4.69 -3.28
CA TRP A 20 10.37 3.42 -3.84
C TRP A 20 11.04 2.21 -3.17
N LYS A 21 12.34 2.28 -2.87
CA LYS A 21 13.02 1.22 -2.13
C LYS A 21 12.38 0.97 -0.77
N ASP A 22 12.10 2.04 -0.02
CA ASP A 22 11.38 1.97 1.25
C ASP A 22 9.98 1.39 1.10
N ALA A 23 9.18 1.92 0.15
CA ALA A 23 7.81 1.49 -0.08
C ALA A 23 7.72 0.01 -0.48
N LEU A 24 8.64 -0.46 -1.33
CA LEU A 24 8.69 -1.84 -1.80
C LEU A 24 9.19 -2.80 -0.71
N THR A 25 10.15 -2.35 0.11
CA THR A 25 10.61 -3.10 1.29
C THR A 25 9.47 -3.31 2.28
N ASP A 26 8.74 -2.23 2.62
CA ASP A 26 7.57 -2.32 3.51
C ASP A 26 6.44 -3.16 2.90
N LEU A 27 6.23 -3.09 1.58
CA LEU A 27 5.28 -3.95 0.88
C LEU A 27 5.65 -5.43 1.04
N LEU A 28 6.92 -5.81 0.86
CA LEU A 28 7.38 -7.19 1.08
C LEU A 28 7.17 -7.66 2.52
N THR A 29 7.49 -6.81 3.49
CA THR A 29 7.28 -7.13 4.91
C THR A 29 5.80 -7.34 5.21
N CYS A 30 4.91 -6.48 4.70
CA CYS A 30 3.46 -6.65 4.84
C CYS A 30 2.95 -7.97 4.25
N TYR A 31 3.52 -8.42 3.13
CA TYR A 31 3.15 -9.72 2.54
C TYR A 31 3.49 -10.88 3.48
N LYS A 32 4.71 -10.89 4.03
CA LYS A 32 5.18 -11.91 4.97
C LYS A 32 4.40 -11.90 6.28
N GLU A 33 4.10 -10.71 6.81
CA GLU A 33 3.32 -10.55 8.03
C GLU A 33 1.87 -11.01 7.86
N ALA A 34 1.23 -10.64 6.75
CA ALA A 34 -0.12 -11.09 6.45
C ALA A 34 -0.17 -12.62 6.27
N ASP A 35 0.83 -13.21 5.60
CA ASP A 35 0.91 -14.67 5.44
C ASP A 35 1.12 -15.37 6.79
N ARG A 36 2.05 -14.88 7.62
CA ARG A 36 2.28 -15.40 8.98
C ARG A 36 1.03 -15.31 9.86
N PHE A 37 0.30 -14.19 9.80
CA PHE A 37 -0.93 -14.00 10.55
C PHE A 37 -1.98 -15.06 10.16
N ILE A 38 -2.24 -15.22 8.86
CA ILE A 38 -3.23 -16.17 8.34
C ILE A 38 -2.86 -17.62 8.64
N ARG A 39 -1.56 -17.96 8.55
CA ARG A 39 -1.05 -19.31 8.84
C ARG A 39 -0.77 -19.57 10.32
N SER A 40 -1.05 -18.61 11.20
CA SER A 40 -0.86 -18.80 12.63
C SER A 40 -1.73 -19.96 13.13
N ARG A 41 -1.18 -20.74 14.09
CA ARG A 41 -1.91 -21.88 14.68
C ARG A 41 -3.20 -21.44 15.38
N ASP A 42 -3.27 -20.18 15.78
CA ASP A 42 -4.39 -19.61 16.53
C ASP A 42 -5.65 -19.44 15.68
N LEU A 43 -5.52 -19.27 14.35
CA LEU A 43 -6.68 -19.13 13.46
C LEU A 43 -7.19 -20.47 12.92
N ALA A 44 -6.32 -21.48 12.79
CA ALA A 44 -6.63 -22.85 12.33
C ALA A 44 -7.62 -22.93 11.14
N LEU A 45 -7.50 -22.01 10.18
CA LEU A 45 -8.42 -21.90 9.05
C LEU A 45 -8.19 -23.02 8.03
N ASP A 46 -9.29 -23.55 7.48
CA ASP A 46 -9.21 -24.32 6.24
C ASP A 46 -8.63 -23.46 5.10
N LYS A 47 -7.95 -24.12 4.15
CA LYS A 47 -7.27 -23.46 3.03
C LYS A 47 -8.19 -22.51 2.26
N GLN A 48 -9.46 -22.86 2.03
CA GLN A 48 -10.37 -22.00 1.26
C GLN A 48 -10.67 -20.69 1.99
N PHE A 49 -10.89 -20.75 3.30
CA PHE A 49 -11.11 -19.57 4.13
C PHE A 49 -9.83 -18.75 4.31
N ALA A 50 -8.67 -19.40 4.42
CA ALA A 50 -7.38 -18.72 4.44
C ALA A 50 -7.13 -17.95 3.14
N ASP A 51 -7.34 -18.59 1.98
CA ASP A 51 -7.20 -17.98 0.66
C ASP A 51 -8.16 -16.78 0.48
N TRP A 52 -9.39 -16.90 0.98
CA TRP A 52 -10.37 -15.81 0.99
C TRP A 52 -9.98 -14.65 1.93
N LEU A 53 -9.42 -14.96 3.11
CA LEU A 53 -9.10 -13.95 4.13
C LEU A 53 -7.78 -13.22 3.85
N HIS A 54 -6.81 -13.85 3.18
CA HIS A 54 -5.48 -13.28 2.89
C HIS A 54 -5.44 -11.82 2.39
N PRO A 55 -6.34 -11.37 1.49
CA PRO A 55 -6.30 -10.01 0.95
C PRO A 55 -6.56 -8.92 2.01
N TYR A 56 -7.34 -9.21 3.06
CA TYR A 56 -7.80 -8.22 4.02
C TYR A 56 -6.70 -7.71 4.96
N PRO A 57 -5.98 -8.56 5.74
CA PRO A 57 -4.90 -8.07 6.59
C PRO A 57 -3.76 -7.48 5.76
N ARG A 58 -3.49 -8.06 4.57
CA ARG A 58 -2.48 -7.52 3.65
C ARG A 58 -2.80 -6.08 3.25
N ARG A 59 -4.03 -5.80 2.82
CA ARG A 59 -4.45 -4.43 2.47
C ARG A 59 -4.28 -3.47 3.65
N GLY A 60 -4.74 -3.86 4.84
CA GLY A 60 -4.63 -3.02 6.04
C GLY A 60 -3.18 -2.68 6.39
N LEU A 61 -2.29 -3.69 6.39
CA LEU A 61 -0.86 -3.52 6.66
C LEU A 61 -0.20 -2.63 5.60
N ILE A 62 -0.42 -2.91 4.31
CA ILE A 62 0.19 -2.14 3.22
C ILE A 62 -0.22 -0.68 3.27
N GLN A 63 -1.52 -0.38 3.43
CA GLN A 63 -1.99 1.00 3.49
C GLN A 63 -1.44 1.75 4.71
N SER A 64 -1.37 1.08 5.87
CA SER A 64 -0.81 1.67 7.09
C SER A 64 0.70 1.94 6.94
N ARG A 65 1.48 0.98 6.40
CA ARG A 65 2.92 1.16 6.21
C ARG A 65 3.24 2.20 5.15
N LEU A 66 2.54 2.22 4.03
CA LEU A 66 2.74 3.24 3.00
C LEU A 66 2.47 4.65 3.55
N LEU A 67 1.47 4.83 4.41
CA LEU A 67 1.23 6.11 5.08
C LEU A 67 2.45 6.56 5.92
N LYS A 68 3.09 5.62 6.63
CA LYS A 68 4.33 5.88 7.39
C LYS A 68 5.50 6.22 6.48
N VAL A 69 5.68 5.45 5.39
CA VAL A 69 6.71 5.72 4.38
C VAL A 69 6.55 7.15 3.88
N VAL A 70 5.36 7.52 3.43
CA VAL A 70 5.09 8.86 2.89
C VAL A 70 5.36 9.95 3.93
N GLY A 71 5.00 9.73 5.19
CA GLY A 71 5.33 10.65 6.29
C GLY A 71 6.82 11.01 6.36
N ARG A 72 7.72 10.04 6.10
CA ARG A 72 9.19 10.27 6.07
C ARG A 72 9.63 11.19 4.93
N TYR A 73 8.87 11.24 3.84
CA TYR A 73 9.18 12.02 2.64
C TYR A 73 8.32 13.29 2.50
N SER A 74 7.53 13.64 3.52
CA SER A 74 6.69 14.86 3.56
C SER A 74 7.45 16.15 3.25
N ARG A 75 8.67 16.30 3.80
CA ARG A 75 9.55 17.45 3.52
C ARG A 75 10.02 17.55 2.06
N ARG A 76 9.92 16.46 1.29
CA ARG A 76 10.22 16.40 -0.15
C ARG A 76 8.96 16.60 -1.01
N GLY A 77 7.83 16.99 -0.39
CA GLY A 77 6.57 17.26 -1.10
C GLY A 77 5.73 16.01 -1.39
N ILE A 78 6.05 14.86 -0.79
CA ILE A 78 5.24 13.64 -0.90
C ILE A 78 4.27 13.58 0.26
N ASN A 79 2.98 13.68 -0.02
CA ASN A 79 1.92 13.72 0.98
C ASN A 79 1.00 12.51 0.84
N ALA A 80 0.27 12.19 1.91
CA ALA A 80 -0.74 11.14 1.87
C ALA A 80 -2.01 11.58 2.60
N LYS A 81 -3.15 11.11 2.11
CA LYS A 81 -4.46 11.33 2.71
C LYS A 81 -5.20 10.01 2.81
N VAL A 82 -5.93 9.83 3.90
CA VAL A 82 -6.86 8.72 4.08
C VAL A 82 -8.24 9.21 3.70
N GLU A 83 -8.87 8.53 2.76
CA GLU A 83 -10.24 8.82 2.34
C GLU A 83 -11.14 7.61 2.53
N SER A 84 -12.43 7.87 2.69
CA SER A 84 -13.46 6.84 2.82
C SER A 84 -14.36 6.88 1.59
N ALA A 85 -14.67 5.71 1.05
CA ALA A 85 -15.60 5.64 -0.08
C ALA A 85 -17.01 6.02 0.40
N LYS A 86 -17.65 6.98 -0.28
CA LYS A 86 -18.97 7.55 0.07
C LYS A 86 -20.12 6.53 0.22
N ARG A 87 -19.95 5.27 -0.18
CA ARG A 87 -21.00 4.22 -0.20
C ARG A 87 -20.61 2.95 0.59
N GLY A 88 -19.96 3.11 1.74
CA GLY A 88 -19.67 1.98 2.64
C GLY A 88 -18.48 1.11 2.21
N GLY A 89 -17.58 1.63 1.39
CA GLY A 89 -16.29 0.97 1.13
C GLY A 89 -15.29 1.28 2.25
N GLY A 90 -14.40 0.33 2.54
CA GLY A 90 -13.30 0.56 3.48
C GLY A 90 -12.38 1.70 3.02
N PRO A 91 -11.63 2.32 3.97
CA PRO A 91 -10.76 3.45 3.67
C PRO A 91 -9.70 3.08 2.63
N TYR A 92 -9.19 4.09 1.95
CA TYR A 92 -8.08 3.99 1.03
C TYR A 92 -7.12 5.15 1.23
N VAL A 93 -5.87 4.94 0.83
CA VAL A 93 -4.83 5.96 0.92
C VAL A 93 -4.55 6.50 -0.47
N ILE A 94 -4.53 7.82 -0.59
CA ILE A 94 -4.03 8.53 -1.77
C ILE A 94 -2.65 9.09 -1.40
N PHE A 95 -1.66 8.83 -2.24
CA PHE A 95 -0.33 9.43 -2.16
C PHE A 95 -0.19 10.48 -3.25
N GLU A 96 0.23 11.68 -2.88
CA GLU A 96 0.31 12.83 -3.77
C GLU A 96 1.74 13.36 -3.79
N ALA A 97 2.32 13.54 -4.97
CA ALA A 97 3.61 14.23 -5.13
C ALA A 97 3.63 14.96 -6.46
N GLY A 98 3.91 16.26 -6.45
CA GLY A 98 3.84 17.11 -7.64
C GLY A 98 2.51 16.94 -8.37
N ARG A 99 2.57 16.38 -9.58
CA ARG A 99 1.42 16.15 -10.46
C ARG A 99 0.81 14.75 -10.34
N PHE A 100 1.34 13.88 -9.49
CA PHE A 100 0.90 12.49 -9.41
C PHE A 100 0.01 12.24 -8.21
N ARG A 101 -1.09 11.54 -8.44
CA ARG A 101 -1.96 10.97 -7.41
C ARG A 101 -1.94 9.45 -7.56
N LEU A 102 -1.50 8.74 -6.52
CA LEU A 102 -1.40 7.29 -6.52
C LEU A 102 -2.33 6.68 -5.49
N THR A 103 -2.96 5.57 -5.85
CA THR A 103 -3.61 4.67 -4.87
C THR A 103 -2.95 3.31 -4.93
N GLU A 104 -3.13 2.49 -3.90
CA GLU A 104 -2.67 1.10 -3.90
C GLU A 104 -3.84 0.15 -4.13
N SER A 105 -3.57 -0.94 -4.84
CA SER A 105 -4.49 -2.08 -4.87
C SER A 105 -3.80 -3.40 -5.22
N MET A 106 -4.32 -4.47 -4.62
CA MET A 106 -4.12 -5.82 -5.11
C MET A 106 -4.86 -6.05 -6.45
N ILE A 107 -4.25 -6.86 -7.32
CA ILE A 107 -4.82 -7.40 -8.56
C ILE A 107 -4.70 -8.93 -8.56
N ASN A 108 -5.48 -9.61 -9.39
CA ASN A 108 -5.50 -11.06 -9.59
C ASN A 108 -4.73 -11.50 -10.84
N ARG A 109 -4.51 -10.60 -11.81
CA ARG A 109 -3.75 -10.87 -13.04
C ARG A 109 -2.81 -9.72 -13.36
N VAL A 110 -1.68 -10.02 -13.98
CA VAL A 110 -0.63 -9.02 -14.26
C VAL A 110 -1.16 -7.90 -15.17
N GLU A 111 -2.04 -8.21 -16.12
CA GLU A 111 -2.53 -7.25 -17.11
C GLU A 111 -3.78 -6.47 -16.66
N GLU A 112 -4.50 -6.91 -15.63
CA GLU A 112 -5.75 -6.26 -15.25
C GLU A 112 -5.54 -4.96 -14.45
N LEU A 113 -6.44 -3.99 -14.62
CA LEU A 113 -6.58 -2.93 -13.64
C LEU A 113 -7.31 -3.46 -12.40
N PRO A 114 -7.04 -2.91 -11.21
CA PRO A 114 -7.83 -3.20 -10.02
C PRO A 114 -9.32 -3.02 -10.26
N ARG A 115 -10.18 -3.79 -9.56
CA ARG A 115 -11.64 -3.65 -9.72
C ARG A 115 -12.07 -2.18 -9.62
N ILE A 116 -12.89 -1.74 -10.58
CA ILE A 116 -13.39 -0.37 -10.59
C ILE A 116 -14.16 -0.08 -9.30
N ALA A 117 -13.80 1.03 -8.66
CA ALA A 117 -14.51 1.59 -7.51
C ALA A 117 -14.91 3.03 -7.86
N CYS A 118 -15.96 3.55 -7.21
CA CYS A 118 -16.45 4.90 -7.50
C CYS A 118 -15.35 5.96 -7.42
N PHE A 119 -14.45 5.87 -6.43
CA PHE A 119 -13.32 6.80 -6.31
C PHE A 119 -12.32 6.63 -7.46
N ARG A 120 -12.00 5.40 -7.87
CA ARG A 120 -11.05 5.17 -8.99
C ARG A 120 -11.55 5.74 -10.31
N LYS A 121 -12.86 5.70 -10.54
CA LYS A 121 -13.50 6.32 -11.72
C LYS A 121 -13.47 7.86 -11.64
N GLN A 122 -13.59 8.42 -10.44
CA GLN A 122 -13.47 9.87 -10.21
C GLN A 122 -12.03 10.33 -10.42
N GLU A 123 -11.07 9.63 -9.82
CA GLU A 123 -9.65 9.95 -9.96
C GLU A 123 -9.13 9.71 -11.38
N SER A 124 -9.58 8.66 -12.09
CA SER A 124 -9.16 8.42 -13.48
C SER A 124 -9.68 9.49 -14.45
N ALA A 125 -10.69 10.28 -14.07
CA ALA A 125 -11.14 11.40 -14.87
C ALA A 125 -10.05 12.49 -15.01
N TYR A 126 -9.08 12.56 -14.10
CA TYR A 126 -7.92 13.45 -14.24
C TYR A 126 -7.05 13.12 -15.46
N ASN A 127 -7.09 11.87 -15.94
CA ASN A 127 -6.31 11.45 -17.11
C ASN A 127 -7.00 11.78 -18.44
N ARG A 128 -8.26 12.23 -18.43
CA ARG A 128 -9.04 12.54 -19.66
C ARG A 128 -8.43 13.64 -20.50
N SER A 129 -7.87 14.66 -19.86
CA SER A 129 -7.20 15.79 -20.52
C SER A 129 -5.89 15.39 -21.24
N LEU A 130 -5.50 14.11 -21.20
CA LEU A 130 -4.39 13.57 -22.00
C LEU A 130 -4.82 13.15 -23.40
N PHE A 131 -6.13 12.98 -23.63
CA PHE A 131 -6.69 12.48 -24.90
C PHE A 131 -7.54 13.52 -25.63
N ASP A 132 -7.83 14.66 -25.00
CA ASP A 132 -8.47 15.80 -25.64
C ASP A 132 -7.42 16.62 -26.43
N GLU A 133 -7.65 16.84 -27.73
CA GLU A 133 -6.67 17.41 -28.68
C GLU A 133 -6.37 18.91 -28.49
N ASP A 134 -7.11 19.63 -27.64
CA ASP A 134 -7.11 21.10 -27.59
C ASP A 134 -6.36 21.77 -26.41
N ASP A 135 -5.73 21.01 -25.50
CA ASP A 135 -5.15 21.62 -24.30
C ASP A 135 -3.73 22.19 -24.51
N ALA A 136 -3.68 23.50 -24.70
CA ALA A 136 -2.50 24.34 -24.58
C ALA A 136 -1.69 24.04 -23.30
N ALA A 137 -0.39 23.77 -23.49
CA ALA A 137 0.70 23.87 -22.51
C ALA A 137 0.34 23.58 -21.02
N ASP A 138 0.18 22.30 -20.70
CA ASP A 138 0.82 21.54 -19.59
C ASP A 138 1.02 22.16 -18.18
N GLU A 139 0.37 23.26 -17.80
CA GLU A 139 0.41 23.83 -16.45
C GLU A 139 -0.86 23.45 -15.68
N GLY A 140 -0.83 22.29 -14.99
CA GLY A 140 -1.91 21.83 -14.11
C GLY A 140 -2.37 20.39 -14.31
N LYS A 141 -1.83 19.67 -15.30
CA LYS A 141 -2.20 18.26 -15.54
C LYS A 141 -1.84 17.38 -14.35
N THR A 142 -2.80 16.59 -13.89
CA THR A 142 -2.65 15.62 -12.80
C THR A 142 -2.73 14.20 -13.36
N TYR A 143 -1.77 13.36 -13.01
CA TYR A 143 -1.71 11.96 -13.43
C TYR A 143 -2.18 11.05 -12.30
N TYR A 144 -3.26 10.33 -12.54
CA TYR A 144 -3.71 9.28 -11.63
C TYR A 144 -3.07 7.94 -11.99
N GLY A 145 -2.41 7.34 -11.00
CA GLY A 145 -1.82 6.01 -11.10
C GLY A 145 -2.28 5.07 -10.00
N VAL A 146 -2.12 3.77 -10.24
CA VAL A 146 -2.39 2.73 -9.24
C VAL A 146 -1.14 1.90 -9.04
N LEU A 147 -0.60 1.91 -7.82
CA LEU A 147 0.38 0.93 -7.34
C LEU A 147 -0.33 -0.42 -7.22
N ALA A 148 -0.24 -1.19 -8.30
CA ALA A 148 -0.88 -2.47 -8.46
C ALA A 148 0.10 -3.60 -8.12
N HIS A 149 -0.31 -4.50 -7.23
CA HIS A 149 0.52 -5.65 -6.85
C HIS A 149 -0.23 -6.98 -6.97
N LEU A 150 0.43 -7.97 -7.55
CA LEU A 150 -0.11 -9.32 -7.74
C LEU A 150 0.54 -10.27 -6.73
N PRO A 151 -0.22 -10.97 -5.87
CA PRO A 151 0.35 -11.97 -4.99
C PRO A 151 0.97 -13.14 -5.75
N HIS A 152 2.13 -13.60 -5.29
CA HIS A 152 2.72 -14.85 -5.75
C HIS A 152 1.92 -16.05 -5.26
N HIS A 153 2.10 -17.22 -5.88
CA HIS A 153 1.40 -18.44 -5.49
C HIS A 153 1.71 -18.85 -4.03
N LYS A 154 2.90 -18.50 -3.54
CA LYS A 154 3.33 -18.70 -2.14
C LYS A 154 2.70 -17.72 -1.13
N LYS A 155 2.05 -16.65 -1.62
CA LYS A 155 1.33 -15.61 -0.86
C LYS A 155 2.16 -14.73 0.08
N ASP A 156 3.42 -15.05 0.32
CA ASP A 156 4.39 -14.36 1.18
C ASP A 156 5.21 -13.27 0.45
N GLU A 157 5.01 -13.12 -0.85
CA GLU A 157 5.62 -12.09 -1.69
C GLU A 157 4.73 -11.72 -2.90
N PRO A 158 4.95 -10.58 -3.56
CA PRO A 158 4.29 -10.24 -4.81
C PRO A 158 4.99 -10.90 -6.03
N ALA A 159 4.22 -11.49 -6.93
CA ALA A 159 4.67 -11.90 -8.25
C ALA A 159 5.03 -10.69 -9.14
N ALA A 160 4.24 -9.61 -9.05
CA ALA A 160 4.45 -8.37 -9.80
C ALA A 160 4.09 -7.15 -8.96
N VAL A 161 4.81 -6.04 -9.18
CA VAL A 161 4.50 -4.73 -8.61
C VAL A 161 4.68 -3.68 -9.69
N ARG A 162 3.59 -3.00 -10.06
CA ARG A 162 3.55 -2.06 -11.19
C ARG A 162 2.80 -0.80 -10.81
N VAL A 163 3.18 0.33 -11.38
CA VAL A 163 2.35 1.54 -11.38
C VAL A 163 1.63 1.60 -12.71
N LYS A 164 0.30 1.52 -12.67
CA LYS A 164 -0.56 1.56 -13.87
C LYS A 164 -1.27 2.89 -13.94
N PHE A 165 -1.18 3.56 -15.08
CA PHE A 165 -1.91 4.80 -15.37
C PHE A 165 -3.16 4.44 -16.18
N PRO A 166 -4.35 4.42 -15.58
CA PRO A 166 -5.58 4.01 -16.25
C PRO A 166 -5.95 4.98 -17.36
N ASN A 167 -6.52 4.44 -18.44
CA ASN A 167 -7.22 5.25 -19.44
C ASN A 167 -8.57 5.77 -18.90
N ASP A 168 -9.21 6.63 -19.68
CA ASP A 168 -10.38 7.42 -19.28
C ASP A 168 -11.64 6.62 -19.00
N ASP A 169 -11.77 5.47 -19.66
CA ASP A 169 -12.86 4.54 -19.50
C ASP A 169 -12.53 3.41 -18.50
N TYR A 170 -11.32 3.44 -17.93
CA TYR A 170 -10.80 2.47 -16.97
C TYR A 170 -10.82 1.02 -17.49
N LYS A 171 -10.78 0.82 -18.81
CA LYS A 171 -10.70 -0.52 -19.43
C LYS A 171 -9.26 -1.01 -19.63
N GLY A 172 -8.28 -0.12 -19.55
CA GLY A 172 -6.87 -0.44 -19.74
C GLY A 172 -5.95 0.60 -19.12
N ALA A 173 -4.65 0.40 -19.25
CA ALA A 173 -3.65 1.38 -18.84
C ALA A 173 -2.96 1.93 -20.10
N PHE A 174 -2.85 3.25 -20.22
CA PHE A 174 -2.11 3.87 -21.32
C PHE A 174 -0.61 3.92 -21.05
N HIS A 175 -0.20 3.78 -19.78
CA HIS A 175 1.20 3.68 -19.37
C HIS A 175 1.36 2.74 -18.18
N VAL A 176 2.46 1.99 -18.15
CA VAL A 176 2.77 1.03 -17.09
C VAL A 176 4.26 1.11 -16.74
N ILE A 177 4.56 1.24 -15.45
CA ILE A 177 5.92 1.22 -14.91
C ILE A 177 6.10 -0.04 -14.07
N ASP A 178 7.06 -0.89 -14.44
CA ASP A 178 7.37 -2.12 -13.71
C ASP A 178 8.40 -1.85 -12.60
N LEU A 179 7.90 -1.68 -11.37
CA LEU A 179 8.74 -1.40 -10.20
C LEU A 179 9.55 -2.62 -9.78
N LYS A 180 9.01 -3.83 -9.94
CA LYS A 180 9.73 -5.06 -9.61
C LYS A 180 10.94 -5.26 -10.52
N ALA A 181 10.79 -4.95 -11.82
CA ALA A 181 11.89 -5.01 -12.77
C ALA A 181 12.94 -3.91 -12.56
N LYS A 182 12.54 -2.68 -12.16
CA LYS A 182 13.48 -1.59 -11.86
C LYS A 182 14.24 -1.81 -10.55
N TYR A 183 13.58 -2.28 -9.49
CA TYR A 183 14.15 -2.43 -8.16
C TYR A 183 14.40 -3.90 -7.78
N LYS A 184 14.94 -4.69 -8.70
CA LYS A 184 15.19 -6.14 -8.49
C LYS A 184 15.92 -6.44 -7.19
N SER A 185 16.90 -5.63 -6.82
CA SER A 185 17.68 -5.80 -5.59
C SER A 185 16.80 -5.87 -4.33
N VAL A 186 15.70 -5.12 -4.26
CA VAL A 186 14.77 -5.14 -3.12
C VAL A 186 14.06 -6.49 -2.98
N PHE A 187 13.82 -7.18 -4.10
CA PHE A 187 13.13 -8.48 -4.13
C PHE A 187 14.11 -9.67 -4.06
N GLU A 188 15.37 -9.46 -4.42
CA GLU A 188 16.42 -10.48 -4.39
C GLU A 188 17.19 -10.48 -3.07
N GLU A 189 17.24 -9.34 -2.36
CA GLU A 189 17.76 -9.28 -1.00
C GLU A 189 16.91 -10.21 -0.11
N LYS A 190 17.55 -11.26 0.41
CA LYS A 190 17.02 -12.01 1.54
C LYS A 190 16.87 -11.02 2.68
N LEU A 191 15.66 -10.50 2.87
CA LEU A 191 15.30 -9.67 4.02
C LEU A 191 15.85 -10.38 5.27
N VAL A 192 16.93 -9.85 5.83
CA VAL A 192 17.49 -10.34 7.08
C VAL A 192 16.34 -10.22 8.08
N PRO A 193 15.95 -11.31 8.76
CA PRO A 193 14.86 -11.24 9.73
C PRO A 193 15.17 -10.10 10.68
N GLU A 194 14.22 -9.17 10.85
CA GLU A 194 14.30 -8.14 11.89
C GLU A 194 14.80 -8.83 13.16
N GLU A 195 15.99 -8.45 13.63
CA GLU A 195 16.46 -8.86 14.94
C GLU A 195 15.31 -8.56 15.88
N LYS A 196 14.80 -9.59 16.55
CA LYS A 196 13.71 -9.48 17.50
C LYS A 196 14.09 -8.36 18.46
N ILE A 197 13.51 -7.17 18.28
CA ILE A 197 13.50 -6.12 19.29
C ILE A 197 12.78 -6.82 20.44
N GLN A 198 13.56 -7.24 21.44
CA GLN A 198 13.00 -7.80 22.65
C GLN A 198 12.14 -6.68 23.21
N ASP A 199 10.81 -6.85 23.16
CA ASP A 199 9.91 -6.00 23.91
C ASP A 199 10.47 -5.94 25.34
N PRO A 200 10.85 -4.75 25.85
CA PRO A 200 11.27 -4.65 27.22
C PRO A 200 10.12 -5.21 28.04
N LYS A 201 10.35 -6.33 28.73
CA LYS A 201 9.35 -6.98 29.58
C LYS A 201 8.80 -5.92 30.52
N ILE A 202 7.62 -5.38 30.19
CA ILE A 202 6.89 -4.48 31.07
C ILE A 202 6.52 -5.37 32.26
N LYS A 203 7.29 -5.25 33.34
CA LYS A 203 6.93 -5.83 34.63
C LYS A 203 5.68 -5.09 35.08
N LEU A 204 4.51 -5.65 34.79
CA LEU A 204 3.27 -5.24 35.41
C LEU A 204 3.52 -5.24 36.93
N ARG A 205 3.50 -4.06 37.54
CA ARG A 205 3.50 -3.94 38.99
C ARG A 205 2.28 -4.69 39.50
N LYS A 206 2.50 -5.73 40.30
CA LYS A 206 1.41 -6.38 41.02
C LYS A 206 0.66 -5.32 41.82
N PRO A 207 -0.68 -5.28 41.78
CA PRO A 207 -1.45 -4.37 42.61
C PRO A 207 -1.10 -4.62 44.08
N LYS A 208 -0.75 -3.54 44.77
CA LYS A 208 -0.43 -3.57 46.20
C LYS A 208 -1.75 -3.43 46.96
N ASN A 209 -2.07 -4.47 47.73
CA ASN A 209 -3.11 -4.55 48.75
C ASN A 209 -4.54 -4.83 48.25
N GLU A 210 -4.98 -6.07 48.46
CA GLU A 210 -6.38 -6.36 48.78
C GLU A 210 -6.69 -5.79 50.18
N PRO A 211 -7.84 -5.13 50.39
CA PRO A 211 -8.29 -4.78 51.73
C PRO A 211 -8.62 -6.07 52.50
N LYS A 212 -8.01 -6.24 53.68
CA LYS A 212 -8.50 -7.20 54.67
C LYS A 212 -9.90 -6.76 55.07
N ASN A 213 -10.93 -7.54 54.74
CA ASN A 213 -12.20 -7.49 55.45
C ASN A 213 -11.93 -7.86 56.91
N PRO A 214 -12.18 -6.97 57.90
CA PRO A 214 -12.58 -7.44 59.20
C PRO A 214 -14.07 -7.76 59.10
N ASP A 215 -14.46 -8.99 59.35
CA ASP A 215 -15.62 -9.30 60.20
C ASP A 215 -15.95 -10.80 60.11
N GLY A 216 -16.10 -11.41 61.29
CA GLY A 216 -16.93 -12.59 61.49
C GLY A 216 -16.18 -13.89 61.79
N GLU A 217 -16.12 -14.27 63.06
CA GLU A 217 -17.08 -15.24 63.66
C GLU A 217 -16.69 -15.47 65.13
N THR A 218 -17.50 -15.06 66.11
CA THR A 218 -18.45 -15.91 66.86
C THR A 218 -17.92 -17.29 67.27
N THR A 219 -17.49 -17.40 68.52
CA THR A 219 -18.11 -18.27 69.55
C THR A 219 -17.80 -17.74 70.93
#